data_AF-A0A172TUE5-F1
#
_entry.id   AF-A0A172TUE5-F1
#
_cell.length_a   1.000
_cell.length_b   1.000
_cell.length_c   1.000
_cell.angle_alpha   90.00
_cell.angle_beta   90.00
_cell.angle_gamma   90.00
#
_symmetry.space_group_name_H-M   'P 1'
#
loop_
_entity.id
_entity.type
_entity.pdbx_description
1 polymer ?
#
loop_
_entity_poly.entity_id
_entity_poly.type
_entity_poly.pdbx_seq_one_letter_code
_entity_poly.pdbx_strand_id
1 'polypeptide(L)'
;MSASQQTQQLTFLQEKIEQIGSAIFFNQSESVLKLPTSLVSNIKVDDFGYMWFFVQKPKQNLQEFDNEFPVRMDFFKKGLITFCR
;
A
#
# COMPACT_ATOMS: atom_id res chain seq x y z
N MET A 1 -10.05 20.31 19.04
CA MET A 1 -8.79 20.37 18.27
C MET A 1 -8.95 19.39 17.13
N SER A 2 -9.49 19.73 15.95
CA SER A 2 -10.06 18.59 15.18
C SER A 2 -9.94 18.66 13.66
N ALA A 3 -10.53 19.62 12.95
CA ALA A 3 -10.64 19.49 11.49
C ALA A 3 -9.35 19.85 10.73
N SER A 4 -8.69 20.96 11.07
CA SER A 4 -7.52 21.45 10.32
C SER A 4 -6.26 20.60 10.50
N GLN A 5 -6.09 19.98 11.68
CA GLN A 5 -4.93 19.11 11.95
C GLN A 5 -5.03 17.76 11.23
N GLN A 6 -6.25 17.21 11.07
CA GLN A 6 -6.45 15.95 10.32
C GLN A 6 -6.12 16.11 8.84
N THR A 7 -6.56 17.20 8.21
CA THR A 7 -6.24 17.49 6.80
C THR A 7 -4.74 17.62 6.58
N GLN A 8 -4.05 18.35 7.48
CA GLN A 8 -2.60 18.57 7.36
C GLN A 8 -1.79 17.27 7.54
N GLN A 9 -2.22 16.38 8.43
CA GLN A 9 -1.59 15.06 8.60
C GLN A 9 -1.80 14.16 7.38
N LEU A 10 -2.99 14.19 6.79
CA LEU A 10 -3.30 13.40 5.59
C LEU A 10 -2.47 13.85 4.38
N THR A 11 -2.38 15.17 4.14
CA THR A 11 -1.57 15.72 3.04
C THR A 11 -0.09 15.32 3.20
N PHE A 12 0.45 15.40 4.42
CA PHE A 12 1.82 14.96 4.69
C PHE A 12 2.03 13.46 4.39
N LEU A 13 1.09 12.61 4.79
CA LEU A 13 1.17 11.17 4.53
C LEU A 13 1.08 10.87 3.03
N GLN A 14 0.18 11.51 2.31
CA GLN A 14 0.02 11.39 0.86
C GLN A 14 1.33 11.76 0.15
N GLU A 15 1.89 12.92 0.45
CA GLU A 15 3.17 13.38 -0.12
C GLU A 15 4.31 12.37 0.15
N LYS A 16 4.37 11.81 1.36
CA LYS A 16 5.40 10.83 1.72
C LYS A 16 5.23 9.51 0.99
N ILE A 17 4.01 9.00 0.90
CA ILE A 17 3.70 7.76 0.20
C ILE A 17 4.03 7.89 -1.29
N GLU A 18 3.62 9.00 -1.91
CA GLU A 18 3.92 9.30 -3.31
C GLU A 18 5.43 9.49 -3.55
N GLN A 19 6.15 10.13 -2.62
CA GLN A 19 7.59 10.32 -2.68
C GLN A 19 8.39 9.00 -2.61
N ILE A 20 7.88 8.00 -1.88
CA ILE A 20 8.49 6.66 -1.79
C ILE A 20 8.12 5.84 -3.02
N GLY A 21 6.84 5.79 -3.38
CA GLY A 21 6.33 5.21 -4.63
C GLY A 21 6.52 3.70 -4.78
N SER A 22 6.99 3.00 -3.75
CA SER A 22 7.27 1.56 -3.74
C SER A 22 7.02 0.94 -2.36
N ALA A 23 6.40 -0.24 -2.34
CA ALA A 23 6.12 -0.97 -1.11
C ALA A 23 6.06 -2.48 -1.34
N ILE A 24 6.24 -3.26 -0.28
CA ILE A 24 5.93 -4.69 -0.26
C ILE A 24 4.52 -4.84 0.31
N PHE A 25 3.64 -5.43 -0.48
CA PHE A 25 2.27 -5.73 -0.09
C PHE A 25 2.19 -7.12 0.54
N PHE A 26 1.58 -7.22 1.71
CA PHE A 26 1.29 -8.48 2.39
C PHE A 26 -0.22 -8.59 2.64
N ASN A 27 -0.82 -9.68 2.14
CA ASN A 27 -2.15 -10.09 2.55
C ASN A 27 -2.08 -10.79 3.91
N GLN A 28 -2.80 -10.26 4.90
CA GLN A 28 -2.82 -10.79 6.27
C GLN A 28 -4.03 -11.68 6.55
N SER A 29 -4.83 -12.06 5.54
CA SER A 29 -5.94 -12.98 5.73
C SER A 29 -5.45 -14.41 6.03
N GLU A 30 -6.28 -15.12 6.79
CA GLU A 30 -6.13 -16.54 7.10
C GLU A 30 -6.76 -17.43 6.01
N SER A 31 -7.29 -16.82 4.95
CA SER A 31 -7.94 -17.53 3.85
C SER A 31 -6.97 -18.41 3.08
N VAL A 32 -7.47 -19.57 2.65
CA VAL A 32 -6.71 -20.54 1.86
C VAL A 32 -6.31 -19.94 0.52
N LEU A 33 -7.24 -19.23 -0.13
CA LEU A 33 -6.99 -18.51 -1.36
C LEU A 33 -6.77 -17.02 -1.05
N LYS A 34 -5.53 -16.56 -1.22
CA LYS A 34 -5.15 -15.16 -0.97
C LYS A 34 -4.18 -14.64 -2.01
N LEU A 35 -4.20 -13.32 -2.18
CA LEU A 35 -3.23 -12.67 -3.06
C LEU A 35 -1.81 -12.86 -2.52
N PRO A 36 -0.83 -13.19 -3.38
CA PRO A 36 0.54 -13.40 -2.95
C PRO A 36 1.18 -12.08 -2.50
N THR A 37 2.15 -12.20 -1.60
CA THR A 37 3.05 -11.08 -1.26
C THR A 37 3.70 -10.56 -2.54
N SER A 38 3.54 -9.26 -2.80
CA SER A 38 3.90 -8.67 -4.09
C SER A 38 4.64 -7.36 -3.91
N LEU A 39 5.60 -7.10 -4.78
CA LEU A 39 6.22 -5.79 -4.91
C LEU A 39 5.24 -4.87 -5.64
N VAL A 40 4.85 -3.77 -5.02
CA VAL A 40 3.96 -2.78 -5.62
C VAL A 40 4.69 -1.47 -5.86
N SER A 41 4.42 -0.85 -6.99
CA SER A 41 4.93 0.47 -7.38
C SER A 41 3.78 1.34 -7.89
N ASN A 42 4.04 2.64 -8.09
CA ASN A 42 3.06 3.59 -8.62
C ASN A 42 1.83 3.73 -7.70
N ILE A 43 2.09 3.78 -6.39
CA ILE A 43 1.06 3.92 -5.35
C ILE A 43 0.54 5.36 -5.38
N LYS A 44 -0.78 5.51 -5.48
CA LYS A 44 -1.47 6.81 -5.40
C LYS A 44 -2.38 6.83 -4.17
N VAL A 45 -2.41 7.95 -3.47
CA VAL A 45 -3.37 8.18 -2.38
C VAL A 45 -4.38 9.23 -2.82
N ASP A 46 -5.66 9.03 -2.52
CA ASP A 46 -6.70 10.04 -2.78
C ASP A 46 -6.98 10.93 -1.56
N ASP A 47 -7.85 11.92 -1.74
CA ASP A 47 -8.17 12.93 -0.72
C ASP A 47 -8.91 12.33 0.51
N PHE A 48 -9.36 11.09 0.42
CA PHE A 48 -10.01 10.35 1.51
C PHE A 48 -9.04 9.39 2.22
N GLY A 49 -7.78 9.29 1.75
CA GLY A 49 -6.77 8.42 2.31
C GLY A 49 -6.80 6.98 1.78
N TYR A 50 -7.57 6.69 0.72
CA TYR A 50 -7.51 5.37 0.07
C TYR A 50 -6.29 5.28 -0.84
N MET A 51 -5.67 4.11 -0.83
CA MET A 51 -4.48 3.81 -1.63
C MET A 51 -4.83 2.94 -2.82
N TRP A 52 -4.34 3.35 -3.98
CA TRP A 52 -4.53 2.67 -5.25
C TRP A 52 -3.17 2.19 -5.77
N PHE A 53 -3.08 0.90 -6.11
CA PHE A 53 -1.87 0.28 -6.63
C PHE A 53 -2.20 -0.89 -7.55
N PHE A 54 -1.24 -1.28 -8.37
CA PHE A 54 -1.38 -2.42 -9.28
C PHE A 54 -0.71 -3.66 -8.70
N VAL A 55 -1.39 -4.80 -8.86
CA VAL A 55 -0.84 -6.14 -8.55
C VAL A 55 -0.97 -7.04 -9.78
N GLN A 56 -0.18 -8.10 -9.81
CA GLN A 56 -0.33 -9.11 -10.86
C GLN A 56 -1.69 -9.80 -10.72
N LYS A 57 -2.41 -9.91 -11.83
CA LYS A 57 -3.70 -10.59 -11.87
C LYS A 57 -3.50 -12.07 -11.51
N PRO A 58 -4.20 -12.62 -10.51
CA PRO A 58 -4.13 -14.03 -10.18
C PRO A 58 -4.71 -14.89 -11.32
N LYS A 59 -4.29 -16.15 -11.40
CA LYS A 59 -4.81 -17.10 -12.40
C LYS A 59 -6.24 -17.54 -12.07
N GLN A 60 -6.55 -17.60 -10.78
CA GLN A 60 -7.87 -17.94 -10.24
C GLN A 60 -8.87 -16.80 -10.46
N ASN A 61 -10.15 -17.13 -10.39
CA ASN A 61 -11.22 -16.14 -10.51
C ASN A 61 -11.21 -15.21 -9.28
N LEU A 62 -11.32 -13.89 -9.51
CA LEU A 62 -11.34 -12.90 -8.42
C LEU A 62 -12.50 -13.12 -7.45
N GLN A 63 -13.62 -13.70 -7.91
CA GLN A 63 -14.77 -14.02 -7.06
C GLN A 63 -14.49 -15.11 -6.02
N GLU A 64 -13.40 -15.88 -6.17
CA GLU A 64 -13.01 -16.91 -5.22
C GLU A 64 -12.16 -16.35 -4.07
N PHE A 65 -11.66 -15.12 -4.21
CA PHE A 65 -10.91 -14.43 -3.17
C PHE A 65 -11.84 -13.64 -2.26
N ASP A 66 -11.33 -13.27 -1.09
CA ASP A 66 -12.02 -12.35 -0.20
C ASP A 66 -12.21 -10.98 -0.88
N ASN A 67 -13.42 -10.43 -0.79
CA ASN A 67 -13.73 -9.10 -1.32
C ASN A 67 -12.98 -8.00 -0.54
N GLU A 68 -12.77 -8.21 0.76
CA GLU A 68 -12.07 -7.30 1.66
C GLU A 68 -11.21 -8.12 2.63
N PHE A 69 -9.99 -7.66 2.86
CA PHE A 69 -9.04 -8.35 3.76
C PHE A 69 -8.04 -7.37 4.37
N PRO A 70 -7.52 -7.67 5.56
CA PRO A 70 -6.47 -6.85 6.17
C PRO A 70 -5.17 -6.97 5.39
N VAL A 71 -4.48 -5.83 5.24
CA VAL A 71 -3.24 -5.73 4.50
C VAL A 71 -2.16 -5.03 5.32
N ARG A 72 -0.91 -5.42 5.10
CA ARG A 72 0.26 -4.68 5.57
C ARG A 72 1.06 -4.20 4.35
N MET A 73 1.51 -2.94 4.41
CA MET A 73 2.38 -2.35 3.40
C MET A 73 3.68 -1.88 4.02
N ASP A 74 4.79 -2.44 3.54
CA ASP A 74 6.12 -2.03 3.96
C ASP A 74 6.72 -1.14 2.88
N PHE A 75 6.68 0.18 3.09
CA PHE A 75 7.17 1.18 2.15
C PHE A 75 8.70 1.22 2.13
N PHE A 76 9.30 1.23 0.93
CA PHE A 76 10.75 1.31 0.77
C PHE A 76 11.08 2.12 -0.49
N LYS A 77 12.20 2.84 -0.48
CA LYS A 77 12.65 3.64 -1.63
C LYS A 77 13.93 3.05 -2.20
N LYS A 78 13.86 2.52 -3.43
CA LYS A 78 15.06 2.05 -4.15
C LYS A 78 16.00 3.24 -4.38
N GLY A 79 17.29 3.07 -4.09
CA GLY A 79 18.32 4.08 -4.32
C GLY A 79 18.65 4.99 -3.13
N LEU A 80 17.99 4.83 -1.98
CA LEU A 80 18.53 5.35 -0.71
C LEU A 80 19.63 4.41 -0.23
N ILE A 81 20.81 4.60 -0.79
CA ILE A 81 22.06 4.04 -0.29
C ILE A 81 22.41 4.84 0.97
N THR A 82 21.67 4.67 2.07
CA THR A 82 22.27 4.91 3.38
C THR A 82 23.13 3.69 3.65
N PHE A 83 24.35 3.75 3.14
CA PHE A 83 25.42 2.80 3.42
C PHE A 83 25.52 2.67 4.94
N CYS A 84 25.10 1.54 5.50
CA CYS A 84 25.39 1.23 6.90
C CYS A 84 26.91 1.05 7.00
N ARG A 85 27.55 1.90 7.81
CA ARG A 85 28.92 1.73 8.28
C ARG A 85 28.88 1.11 9.66
#